data_AF-A0A0F8Y4I9-F1
#
_entry.id   AF-A0A0F8Y4I9-F1
#
_cell.length_a   1.000
_cell.length_b   1.000
_cell.length_c   1.000
_cell.angle_alpha   90.00
_cell.angle_beta   90.00
_cell.angle_gamma   90.00
#
_symmetry.space_group_name_H-M   'P 1'
#
loop_
_entity.id
_entity.type
_entity.pdbx_description
1 polymer ?
#
loop_
_entity_poly.entity_id
_entity_poly.type
_entity_poly.pdbx_seq_one_letter_code
_entity_poly.pdbx_strand_id
1 'polypeptide(L)'
;MSLEAVCGKNPINHVGKLYNILGTELSREIINRGQGDIVEAHVKLSSQIGRPITDPWVNSIELIPANNVNFESFKNIAEEVSNERLSKEIFIELRKRLIAGEVQVL
;
A
#
# COMPACT_ATOMS: atom_id res chain seq x y z
N MET A 1 12.23 -0.64 0.10
CA MET A 1 12.51 -0.52 1.55
C MET A 1 12.37 0.94 1.96
N SER A 2 11.82 1.21 3.15
CA SER A 2 11.81 2.54 3.78
C SER A 2 12.82 2.56 4.93
N LEU A 3 13.42 3.73 5.21
CA LEU A 3 14.31 3.93 6.36
C LEU A 3 13.55 4.25 7.66
N GLU A 4 12.22 4.41 7.57
CA GLU A 4 11.40 4.80 8.71
C GLU A 4 11.07 3.62 9.61
N ALA A 5 11.47 3.71 10.88
CA ALA A 5 11.13 2.69 11.87
C ALA A 5 9.61 2.65 12.11
N VAL A 6 9.03 1.45 12.02
CA VAL A 6 7.59 1.21 12.22
C VAL A 6 7.26 0.88 13.67
N CYS A 7 8.13 0.13 14.35
CA CYS A 7 7.94 -0.27 15.75
C CYS A 7 7.93 0.95 16.70
N GLY A 8 7.07 0.91 17.73
CA GLY A 8 6.94 1.98 18.73
C GLY A 8 6.24 3.27 18.25
N LYS A 9 5.99 3.42 16.94
CA LYS A 9 5.27 4.58 16.40
C LYS A 9 3.76 4.48 16.64
N ASN A 10 3.13 5.65 16.80
CA ASN A 10 1.70 5.76 17.04
C ASN A 10 0.88 5.14 15.88
N PRO A 11 0.02 4.13 16.13
CA PRO A 11 -0.72 3.44 15.09
C PRO A 11 -1.87 4.27 14.50
N ILE A 12 -2.24 5.41 15.09
CA ILE A 12 -3.36 6.25 14.66
C ILE A 12 -2.91 7.31 13.64
N ASN A 13 -1.85 8.06 13.94
CA ASN A 13 -1.51 9.27 13.20
C ASN A 13 -0.11 9.29 12.58
N HIS A 14 0.76 8.33 12.90
CA HIS A 14 2.10 8.31 12.32
C HIS A 14 2.04 7.78 10.88
N VAL A 15 2.08 8.71 9.92
CA VAL A 15 1.83 8.40 8.51
C VAL A 15 2.80 7.36 7.95
N GLY A 16 4.09 7.43 8.28
CA GLY A 16 5.05 6.46 7.76
C GLY A 16 4.88 5.06 8.32
N LYS A 17 4.28 4.90 9.51
CA LYS A 17 3.91 3.56 10.01
C LYS A 17 2.77 2.99 9.17
N LEU A 18 1.72 3.79 8.99
CA LEU A 18 0.54 3.40 8.21
C LEU A 18 0.91 3.11 6.76
N TYR A 19 1.74 3.96 6.14
CA TYR A 19 2.13 3.84 4.74
C TYR A 19 3.07 2.67 4.47
N ASN A 20 3.99 2.34 5.38
CA ASN A 20 4.82 1.15 5.22
C ASN A 20 3.99 -0.14 5.23
N ILE A 21 3.01 -0.22 6.13
CA ILE A 21 2.12 -1.38 6.20
C ILE A 21 1.20 -1.41 4.98
N LEU A 22 0.51 -0.30 4.67
CA LEU A 22 -0.39 -0.23 3.52
C LEU A 22 0.34 -0.50 2.22
N GLY A 23 1.53 0.08 1.99
CA GLY A 23 2.30 -0.19 0.78
C GLY A 23 2.58 -1.67 0.57
N THR A 24 2.84 -2.41 1.66
CA THR A 24 2.99 -3.87 1.62
C THR A 24 1.67 -4.60 1.35
N GLU A 25 0.56 -4.13 1.91
CA GLU A 25 -0.77 -4.71 1.65
C GLU A 25 -1.24 -4.45 0.21
N LEU A 26 -1.03 -3.23 -0.32
CA LEU A 26 -1.30 -2.88 -1.71
C LEU A 26 -0.50 -3.75 -2.67
N SER A 27 0.81 -3.91 -2.45
CA SER A 27 1.64 -4.73 -3.36
C SER A 27 1.19 -6.19 -3.38
N ARG A 28 0.83 -6.76 -2.23
CA ARG A 28 0.31 -8.13 -2.13
C ARG A 28 -1.04 -8.28 -2.84
N GLU A 29 -1.94 -7.32 -2.66
CA GLU A 29 -3.25 -7.33 -3.32
C GLU A 29 -3.11 -7.23 -4.85
N ILE A 30 -2.22 -6.37 -5.34
CA ILE A 30 -1.93 -6.25 -6.78
C ILE A 30 -1.42 -7.57 -7.34
N ILE A 31 -0.46 -8.22 -6.68
CA ILE A 31 0.07 -9.53 -7.10
C ILE A 31 -1.04 -10.58 -7.13
N ASN A 32 -1.88 -10.61 -6.10
CA ASN A 32 -3.00 -11.56 -6.01
C ASN A 32 -3.99 -11.39 -7.17
N ARG A 33 -4.42 -10.15 -7.44
CA ARG A 33 -5.32 -9.84 -8.58
C ARG A 33 -4.66 -10.02 -9.94
N GLY A 34 -3.34 -9.85 -10.01
CA GLY A 34 -2.55 -10.08 -11.21
C GLY A 34 -2.48 -11.55 -11.63
N GLN A 35 -2.84 -12.51 -10.77
CA GLN A 35 -2.98 -13.95 -11.10
C GLN A 35 -1.80 -14.57 -11.89
N GLY A 36 -0.58 -14.10 -11.64
CA GLY A 36 0.64 -14.57 -12.32
C GLY A 36 1.09 -13.72 -13.51
N ASP A 37 0.24 -12.83 -14.01
CA ASP A 37 0.61 -11.86 -15.05
C ASP A 37 1.49 -10.72 -14.49
N ILE A 38 1.38 -10.45 -13.18
CA ILE A 38 2.25 -9.54 -12.44
C ILE A 38 3.16 -10.39 -11.56
N VAL A 39 4.46 -10.36 -11.85
CA VAL A 39 5.49 -11.15 -11.14
C VAL A 39 6.00 -10.38 -9.91
N GLU A 40 6.18 -9.07 -10.04
CA GLU A 40 6.56 -8.20 -8.92
C GLU A 40 5.75 -6.90 -8.88
N ALA A 41 5.50 -6.40 -7.68
CA ALA A 41 4.86 -5.12 -7.44
C ALA A 41 5.60 -4.40 -6.31
N HIS A 42 6.11 -3.21 -6.60
CA HIS A 42 6.78 -2.34 -5.63
C HIS A 42 5.94 -1.10 -5.42
N VAL A 43 5.52 -0.85 -4.18
CA VAL A 43 4.66 0.28 -3.83
C VAL A 43 5.39 1.21 -2.87
N LYS A 44 5.41 2.52 -3.20
CA LYS A 44 5.98 3.59 -2.38
C LYS A 44 4.94 4.68 -2.20
N LEU A 45 4.57 4.93 -0.95
CA LEU A 45 3.65 6.00 -0.57
C LEU A 45 4.44 7.12 0.13
N SER A 46 4.26 8.34 -0.34
CA SER A 46 4.87 9.55 0.25
C SER A 46 3.80 10.54 0.66
N SER A 47 3.84 10.97 1.91
CA SER A 47 2.95 12.00 2.43
C SER A 47 3.48 13.40 2.13
N GLN A 48 2.60 14.40 2.17
CA GLN A 48 2.96 15.80 2.19
C GLN A 48 2.24 16.49 3.35
N ILE A 49 2.93 17.41 4.03
CA ILE A 49 2.35 18.21 5.11
C ILE A 49 1.10 18.94 4.59
N GLY A 50 0.01 18.86 5.34
CA GLY A 50 -1.27 19.49 4.99
C GLY A 50 -2.18 18.67 4.07
N ARG A 51 -1.72 17.52 3.55
CA ARG A 51 -2.57 16.59 2.80
C ARG A 51 -3.20 15.53 3.70
N PRO A 52 -4.45 15.10 3.43
CA PRO A 52 -5.04 13.94 4.09
C PRO A 52 -4.23 12.66 3.84
N ILE A 53 -4.18 11.77 4.82
CA ILE A 53 -3.44 10.48 4.68
C ILE A 53 -4.02 9.57 3.59
N THR A 54 -5.28 9.78 3.19
CA THR A 54 -5.94 9.07 2.08
C THR A 54 -5.53 9.61 0.71
N ASP A 55 -4.86 10.77 0.66
CA ASP A 55 -4.35 11.41 -0.57
C ASP A 55 -2.84 11.61 -0.45
N PRO A 56 -2.03 10.54 -0.62
CA PRO A 56 -0.58 10.67 -0.62
C PRO A 56 -0.13 11.65 -1.71
N TRP A 57 0.96 12.37 -1.47
CA TRP A 57 1.56 13.21 -2.50
C TRP A 57 2.09 12.37 -3.66
N VAL A 58 2.75 11.27 -3.34
CA VAL A 58 3.21 10.30 -4.33
C VAL A 58 2.69 8.93 -3.95
N ASN A 59 1.98 8.30 -4.88
CA ASN A 59 1.68 6.88 -4.87
C ASN A 59 2.37 6.24 -6.08
N SER A 60 3.60 5.75 -5.86
CA SER A 60 4.40 5.13 -6.91
C SER A 60 4.21 3.62 -6.85
N ILE A 61 3.71 3.07 -7.95
CA ILE A 61 3.50 1.64 -8.15
C ILE A 61 4.34 1.22 -9.36
N GLU A 62 5.34 0.40 -9.12
CA GLU A 62 6.19 -0.19 -10.16
C GLU A 62 5.81 -1.66 -10.30
N LEU A 63 5.45 -2.08 -11.52
CA LEU A 63 5.00 -3.44 -11.82
C LEU A 63 5.99 -4.14 -12.75
N ILE A 64 6.34 -5.38 -12.44
CA ILE A 64 7.12 -6.25 -13.32
C ILE A 64 6.19 -7.34 -13.84
N PRO A 65 5.82 -7.30 -15.14
CA PRO A 65 4.92 -8.29 -15.72
C PRO A 65 5.63 -9.60 -16.06
N ALA A 66 4.85 -10.66 -16.26
CA ALA A 66 5.31 -11.90 -16.88
C ALA A 66 5.61 -11.69 -18.38
N ASN A 67 6.14 -12.72 -19.05
CA ASN A 67 6.41 -12.63 -20.47
C ASN A 67 5.10 -12.68 -21.29
N ASN A 68 5.02 -11.86 -22.35
CA ASN A 68 3.92 -11.85 -23.33
C ASN A 68 2.52 -11.50 -22.78
N VAL A 69 2.45 -10.66 -21.74
CA VAL A 69 1.17 -10.21 -21.17
C VAL A 69 0.87 -8.75 -21.56
N ASN A 70 -0.41 -8.36 -21.64
CA ASN A 70 -0.84 -7.01 -22.04
C ASN A 70 -0.75 -5.97 -20.90
N PHE A 71 0.19 -5.03 -20.97
CA PHE A 71 0.44 -4.04 -19.91
C PHE A 71 -0.80 -3.25 -19.43
N GLU A 72 -1.70 -2.87 -20.34
CA GLU A 72 -2.86 -2.04 -20.01
C GLU A 72 -3.81 -2.70 -19.00
N SER A 73 -3.95 -4.04 -19.01
CA SER A 73 -4.83 -4.73 -18.08
C SER A 73 -4.35 -4.65 -16.63
N PHE A 74 -3.04 -4.60 -16.39
CA PHE A 74 -2.49 -4.58 -15.02
C PHE A 74 -2.47 -3.19 -14.43
N LYS A 75 -2.36 -2.16 -15.27
CA LYS A 75 -2.45 -0.77 -14.84
C LYS A 75 -3.79 -0.52 -14.14
N ASN A 76 -4.89 -0.98 -14.74
CA ASN A 76 -6.22 -0.85 -14.14
C ASN A 76 -6.32 -1.59 -12.80
N ILE A 77 -5.76 -2.80 -12.71
CA ILE A 77 -5.71 -3.55 -11.44
C ILE A 77 -5.01 -2.73 -10.35
N ALA A 78 -3.86 -2.14 -10.65
CA ALA A 78 -3.12 -1.33 -9.69
C ALA A 78 -3.88 -0.05 -9.28
N GLU A 79 -4.54 0.62 -10.22
CA GLU A 79 -5.37 1.81 -9.94
C GLU A 79 -6.59 1.47 -9.08
N GLU A 80 -7.30 0.38 -9.39
CA GLU A 80 -8.44 -0.10 -8.59
C GLU A 80 -8.01 -0.43 -7.17
N VAL A 81 -6.97 -1.26 -7.00
CA VAL A 81 -6.45 -1.61 -5.67
C VAL A 81 -6.02 -0.38 -4.90
N SER A 82 -5.33 0.56 -5.56
CA SER A 82 -4.93 1.82 -4.94
C SER A 82 -6.13 2.62 -4.43
N ASN A 83 -7.16 2.80 -5.25
CA ASN A 83 -8.34 3.57 -4.91
C ASN A 83 -9.14 2.91 -3.77
N GLU A 84 -9.26 1.58 -3.78
CA GLU A 84 -9.92 0.84 -2.71
C GLU A 84 -9.15 0.94 -1.38
N ARG A 85 -7.83 0.73 -1.42
CA ARG A 85 -6.99 0.62 -0.22
C ARG A 85 -6.63 1.97 0.41
N LEU A 86 -6.64 3.07 -0.35
CA LEU A 86 -6.40 4.43 0.17
C LEU A 86 -7.70 5.11 0.66
N SER A 87 -8.72 4.34 1.01
CA SER A 87 -9.99 4.83 1.56
C SER A 87 -9.95 5.02 3.08
N LYS A 88 -10.82 5.89 3.62
CA LYS A 88 -10.88 6.18 5.07
C LYS A 88 -11.19 4.93 5.89
N GLU A 89 -12.04 4.08 5.35
CA GLU A 89 -12.53 2.84 5.95
C GLU A 89 -11.35 1.87 6.19
N ILE A 90 -10.48 1.71 5.19
CA ILE A 90 -9.28 0.87 5.29
C ILE A 90 -8.29 1.42 6.32
N PHE A 91 -8.09 2.75 6.39
CA PHE A 91 -7.25 3.32 7.45
C PHE A 91 -7.83 3.08 8.85
N ILE A 92 -9.15 3.14 9.03
CA ILE A 92 -9.81 2.85 10.31
C ILE A 92 -9.62 1.37 10.67
N GLU A 93 -9.79 0.46 9.70
CA GLU A 93 -9.59 -0.97 9.90
C GLU A 93 -8.13 -1.29 10.27
N LEU A 94 -7.16 -0.76 9.52
CA LEU A 94 -5.75 -0.94 9.81
C LEU A 94 -5.38 -0.45 11.22
N ARG A 95 -5.91 0.70 11.65
CA ARG A 95 -5.71 1.21 13.01
C ARG A 95 -6.23 0.23 14.06
N LYS A 96 -7.42 -0.34 13.86
CA LYS A 96 -8.00 -1.35 14.77
C LYS A 96 -7.12 -2.59 14.84
N ARG A 97 -6.73 -3.14 13.69
CA ARG A 97 -5.84 -4.32 13.59
C ARG A 97 -4.48 -4.06 14.27
N LEU A 98 -3.92 -2.86 14.12
CA LEU A 98 -2.68 -2.45 14.79
C LEU A 98 -2.83 -2.32 16.31
N ILE A 99 -3.94 -1.79 16.80
CA ILE A 99 -4.23 -1.70 18.24
C ILE A 99 -4.42 -3.10 18.84
N ALA A 100 -5.07 -3.99 18.10
CA ALA A 100 -5.29 -5.38 18.50
C ALA A 100 -4.00 -6.24 18.45
N GLY A 101 -2.91 -5.73 17.87
CA GLY A 101 -1.67 -6.48 17.70
C GLY A 101 -1.72 -7.54 16.60
N GLU A 102 -2.69 -7.45 15.69
CA GLU A 102 -2.92 -8.41 14.60
C GLU A 102 -2.03 -8.14 13.36
N VAL A 103 -1.32 -7.01 13.36
CA VAL A 103 -0.42 -6.62 12.27
C VAL A 103 1.02 -6.74 12.74
N GLN A 104 1.77 -7.62 12.08
CA GLN A 104 3.21 -7.72 12.27
C GLN A 104 3.91 -6.48 11.68
N VAL A 105 4.79 -5.86 12.48
CA VAL A 105 5.50 -4.61 12.12
C VAL A 105 7.02 -4.77 12.02
N LEU A 106 7.52 -6.00 12.18
CA LEU A 106 8.92 -6.43 12.08
C LEU A 106 9.00 -7.83 11.47
#